data_AF-A0A7W9FXA4-F1
#
_entry.id   AF-A0A7W9FXA4-F1
#
_cell.length_a   1.000
_cell.length_b   1.000
_cell.length_c   1.000
_cell.angle_alpha   90.00
_cell.angle_beta   90.00
_cell.angle_gamma   90.00
#
_symmetry.space_group_name_H-M   'P 1'
#
loop_
_entity.id
_entity.type
_entity.pdbx_description
1 polymer ?
#
loop_
_entity_poly.entity_id
_entity_poly.type
_entity_poly.pdbx_seq_one_letter_code
_entity_poly.pdbx_strand_id
1 'polypeptide(L)' 'MLDAKDGVVLFRRSGFEQEFNELAAEAVEAAGEEFEVIPLTSGDDCDRLFIAPREERSFARSD' A
#
# COMPACT_ATOMS: atom_id res chain seq x y z
N MET A 1 -10.99 -15.15 9.69
CA MET A 1 -9.80 -15.63 8.96
C MET A 1 -9.59 -14.59 7.88
N LEU A 2 -8.62 -13.69 8.05
CA LEU A 2 -8.25 -12.74 7.00
C LEU A 2 -7.59 -13.59 5.92
N ASP A 3 -8.30 -13.89 4.84
CA ASP A 3 -7.69 -14.40 3.62
C ASP A 3 -6.90 -13.25 3.00
N ALA A 4 -5.76 -13.01 3.64
CA ALA A 4 -4.64 -12.22 3.21
C ALA A 4 -3.92 -13.02 2.12
N LYS A 5 -4.51 -13.07 0.93
CA LYS A 5 -3.70 -13.23 -0.26
C LYS A 5 -3.10 -11.87 -0.57
N ASP A 6 -2.06 -11.58 0.21
CA ASP A 6 -0.96 -10.69 -0.11
C ASP A 6 -1.28 -9.19 -0.17
N GLY A 7 -1.77 -8.61 0.94
CA GLY A 7 -1.77 -7.15 1.09
C GLY A 7 -2.27 -6.63 2.43
N VAL A 8 -1.78 -5.46 2.84
CA VAL A 8 -2.12 -4.76 4.08
C VAL A 8 -2.67 -3.38 3.73
N VAL A 9 -3.75 -2.96 4.40
CA VAL A 9 -4.27 -1.59 4.27
C VAL A 9 -3.89 -0.78 5.52
N LEU A 10 -3.18 0.33 5.32
CA LEU A 10 -2.97 1.36 6.34
C LEU A 10 -4.08 2.40 6.25
N PHE A 11 -4.58 2.85 7.40
CA PHE A 11 -5.64 3.85 7.50
C PHE A 11 -5.15 5.02 8.35
N ARG A 12 -5.30 6.24 7.85
CA ARG A 12 -5.05 7.47 8.58
C ARG A 12 -6.07 7.59 9.71
N ARG A 13 -5.59 7.78 10.93
CA ARG A 13 -6.43 8.04 12.11
C ARG A 13 -6.29 9.49 12.54
N SER A 14 -7.40 10.10 12.94
CA SER A 14 -7.38 11.46 13.50
C SER A 14 -6.52 11.50 14.77
N GLY A 15 -5.59 12.45 14.85
CA GLY A 15 -4.58 12.56 15.90
C GLY A 15 -3.26 11.83 15.63
N PHE A 16 -3.18 11.05 14.54
CA PHE A 16 -1.99 10.28 14.13
C PHE A 16 -1.60 10.58 12.68
N GLU A 17 -1.95 11.76 12.18
CA GLU A 17 -1.70 12.15 10.79
C GLU A 17 -0.20 12.18 10.45
N GLN A 18 0.63 12.62 11.40
CA GLN A 18 2.08 12.66 11.23
C GLN A 18 2.67 11.25 11.15
N GLU A 19 2.27 10.35 12.06
CA GLU A 19 2.71 8.96 12.07
C GLU A 19 2.28 8.22 10.78
N PHE A 20 1.06 8.47 10.31
CA PHE A 20 0.60 7.94 9.03
C PHE A 20 1.46 8.44 7.87
N ASN A 21 1.80 9.74 7.83
CA ASN A 21 2.63 10.31 6.77
C ASN A 21 4.07 9.77 6.81
N GLU A 22 4.63 9.55 8.01
CA GLU A 22 5.95 8.94 8.19
C GLU A 22 5.96 7.49 7.70
N LEU A 23 4.97 6.69 8.09
CA LEU A 23 4.80 5.31 7.62
C LEU A 23 4.55 5.25 6.11
N ALA A 24 3.79 6.20 5.57
CA ALA A 24 3.55 6.31 4.13
C ALA A 24 4.84 6.58 3.37
N ALA A 25 5.64 7.54 3.85
CA ALA A 25 6.92 7.88 3.25
C ALA A 25 7.90 6.69 3.35
N GLU A 26 8.00 6.05 4.51
CA GLU A 26 8.86 4.88 4.71
C GLU A 26 8.45 3.72 3.80
N ALA A 27 7.15 3.44 3.69
CA ALA A 27 6.65 2.40 2.80
C ALA A 27 6.98 2.71 1.34
N VAL A 28 6.86 3.96 0.89
CA VAL A 28 7.20 4.36 -0.49
C VAL A 28 8.71 4.27 -0.75
N GLU A 29 9.55 4.66 0.20
CA GLU A 29 11.01 4.56 0.07
C GLU A 29 11.48 3.10 0.10
N ALA A 30 10.83 2.25 0.90
CA ALA A 30 11.08 0.81 0.93
C ALA A 30 10.41 0.06 -0.24
N ALA A 31 9.49 0.71 -0.98
CA ALA A 31 8.82 0.12 -2.13
C ALA A 31 9.82 -0.05 -3.28
N GLY A 32 10.45 -1.22 -3.31
CA GLY A 32 11.35 -1.64 -4.39
C GLY A 32 10.70 -2.66 -5.31
N GLU A 33 11.41 -3.77 -5.52
CA GLU A 33 10.92 -4.91 -6.30
C GLU A 33 10.01 -5.83 -5.48
N GLU A 34 10.02 -5.70 -4.15
CA GLU A 34 9.34 -6.61 -3.22
C GLU A 34 7.85 -6.30 -3.04
N PHE A 35 7.46 -5.02 -3.06
CA PHE A 35 6.07 -4.61 -2.84
C PHE A 35 5.71 -3.30 -3.54
N GLU A 36 4.42 -3.09 -3.75
CA GLU A 36 3.83 -1.86 -4.25
C GLU A 36 3.02 -1.16 -3.17
N VAL A 37 3.08 0.17 -3.17
CA VAL A 37 2.28 1.04 -2.29
C VAL A 37 1.31 1.82 -3.15
N ILE A 38 0.02 1.60 -2.93
CA ILE A 38 -1.08 2.19 -3.69
C ILE A 38 -1.83 3.15 -2.77
N PRO A 39 -1.74 4.48 -2.99
CA PRO A 39 -2.55 5.45 -2.26
C PRO A 39 -4.03 5.28 -2.63
N LEU A 40 -4.85 5.04 -1.62
CA LEU A 40 -6.31 4.98 -1.73
C LEU A 40 -6.85 6.33 -1.24
N THR A 41 -7.03 7.26 -2.17
CA THR A 41 -7.59 8.58 -1.88
C THR A 41 -9.12 8.52 -1.93
N SER A 42 -9.79 9.24 -1.03
CA SER A 42 -11.21 9.56 -1.17
C SER A 42 -11.36 11.08 -1.22
N GLY A 43 -11.09 11.65 -2.40
CA GLY A 43 -11.03 13.09 -2.63
C GLY A 43 -9.60 13.60 -2.73
N ASP A 44 -9.34 14.79 -2.19
CA ASP A 44 -8.01 15.43 -2.16
C ASP A 44 -7.08 14.85 -1.07
N ASP A 45 -7.65 14.21 -0.04
CA ASP A 45 -6.88 13.61 1.05
C ASP A 45 -6.61 12.12 0.82
N CYS A 46 -5.36 11.71 1.01
CA CYS A 46 -4.98 10.30 1.10
C CYS A 46 -5.21 9.81 2.54
N ASP A 47 -6.35 9.18 2.77
CA ASP A 47 -6.70 8.60 4.08
C ASP A 47 -6.34 7.11 4.20
N ARG A 48 -5.97 6.45 3.10
CA ARG A 48 -5.68 5.02 3.08
C ARG A 48 -4.51 4.69 2.16
N LEU A 49 -3.73 3.69 2.52
CA LEU A 49 -2.69 3.10 1.66
C LEU A 49 -2.90 1.61 1.61
N PHE A 50 -2.82 1.04 0.41
CA PHE A 50 -2.78 -0.40 0.23
C PHE A 50 -1.36 -0.81 -0.13
N ILE A 51 -0.79 -1.71 0.66
CA ILE A 51 0.56 -2.24 0.48
C ILE A 51 0.40 -3.70 0.10
N ALA A 52 0.80 -4.07 -1.10
CA ALA A 52 0.75 -5.45 -1.57
C ALA A 52 2.15 -5.88 -2.01
N PRO A 53 2.61 -7.11 -1.70
CA PRO A 53 3.83 -7.60 -2.29
C PRO A 53 3.65 -7.65 -3.81
N ARG A 54 4.73 -7.35 -4.53
CA ARG A 54 4.77 -7.52 -5.96
C ARG A 54 4.80 -9.02 -6.19
N GLU A 55 3.65 -9.59 -6.56
CA GLU A 55 3.69 -10.90 -7.21
C GLU A 55 4.66 -10.75 -8.39
N GLU A 56 5.69 -11.60 -8.46
CA GLU A 56 6.50 -11.74 -9.68
C GLU A 56 5.50 -11.96 -10.80
N ARG A 57 5.26 -10.91 -11.59
CA ARG A 57 4.39 -10.94 -12.76
C ARG A 57 5.03 -11.89 -13.76
N SER A 58 4.83 -13.18 -13.54
CA SER A 58 4.59 -14.14 -14.61
C SER A 58 3.28 -13.70 -15.24
N PHE A 59 3.33 -12.61 -16.00
CA PHE A 59 2.39 -12.42 -17.08
C PHE A 59 2.62 -13.63 -17.99
N ALA A 60 1.86 -14.69 -17.75
CA ALA A 60 1.48 -15.58 -18.82
C ALA A 60 0.80 -14.65 -19.84
N ARG A 61 1.61 -14.19 -20.81
CA ARG A 61 1.15 -13.57 -22.03
C ARG A 61 0.09 -14.51 -22.59
N SER A 62 -1.17 -14.20 -22.29
CA SER A 62 -2.28 -14.80 -23.01
C SER A 62 -2.40 -13.97 -24.27
N ASP A 63 -2.00 -14.63 -25.37
CA ASP A 63 -2.07 -14.25 -26.78
C ASP A 63 -1.03 -13.24 -27.30
#